data_AF-A0A957N2E8-F1
#
_entry.id   AF-A0A957N2E8-F1
#
_cell.length_a   1.000
_cell.length_b   1.000
_cell.length_c   1.000
_cell.angle_alpha   90.00
_cell.angle_beta   90.00
_cell.angle_gamma   90.00
#
_symmetry.space_group_name_H-M   'P 1'
#
loop_
_entity.id
_entity.type
_entity.pdbx_description
1 polymer ?
#
loop_
_entity_poly.entity_id
_entity_poly.type
_entity_poly.pdbx_seq_one_letter_code
_entity_poly.pdbx_strand_id
1 'polypeptide(L)'
;RNAPAVLDVMARHGNVRAVIQGHAHRLDVHTAPVGEGQTTFVVVPSLVEYPLAWLRLDMDATSMRLRLCPLPLPALLDVTCASGAGQGWRAGRPAWQDMTIALR
;
A
#
# COMPACT_ATOMS: atom_id res chain seq x y z
N ARG A 1 20.72 6.85 4.69
CA ARG A 1 19.28 6.92 4.34
C ARG A 1 19.18 7.46 2.93
N ASN A 2 18.51 6.77 2.01
CA ASN A 2 18.60 7.08 0.57
C ASN A 2 17.29 7.67 -0.01
N ALA A 3 16.27 7.90 0.83
CA ALA A 3 14.96 8.37 0.39
C ALA A 3 15.02 9.68 -0.43
N PRO A 4 15.80 10.72 -0.04
CA PRO A 4 15.91 11.93 -0.86
C PRO A 4 16.45 11.65 -2.26
N ALA A 5 17.50 10.84 -2.37
CA ALA A 5 18.09 10.49 -3.67
C ALA A 5 17.11 9.72 -4.57
N VAL A 6 16.27 8.85 -4.00
CA VAL A 6 15.22 8.15 -4.74
C VAL A 6 14.17 9.14 -5.25
N LEU A 7 13.72 10.06 -4.40
CA LEU A 7 12.76 11.10 -4.79
C LEU A 7 13.33 12.03 -5.87
N ASP A 8 14.63 12.36 -5.82
CA ASP A 8 15.31 13.14 -6.86
C ASP A 8 15.35 12.42 -8.21
N VAL A 9 15.54 11.10 -8.22
CA VAL A 9 15.43 10.30 -9.45
C VAL A 9 14.00 10.31 -9.97
N MET A 10 13.01 10.09 -9.11
CA MET A 10 11.60 10.09 -9.50
C MET A 10 11.16 11.44 -10.06
N ALA A 11 11.56 12.55 -9.41
CA ALA A 11 11.24 13.90 -9.84
C ALA A 11 11.85 14.22 -11.20
N ARG A 12 13.09 13.79 -11.47
CA ARG A 12 13.76 14.02 -12.75
C ARG A 12 13.10 13.32 -13.94
N HIS A 13 12.54 12.13 -13.73
CA HIS A 13 11.89 11.38 -14.81
C HIS A 13 10.39 11.66 -14.93
N GLY A 14 9.73 12.05 -13.83
CA GLY A 14 8.32 12.47 -13.83
C GLY A 14 7.33 11.41 -14.30
N ASN A 15 7.74 10.14 -14.41
CA ASN A 15 6.97 9.04 -14.99
C ASN A 15 6.51 8.00 -13.96
N VAL A 16 6.73 8.24 -12.67
CA VAL A 16 6.23 7.39 -11.58
C VAL A 16 4.92 8.00 -11.06
N ARG A 17 3.88 7.18 -10.96
CA ARG A 17 2.54 7.58 -10.46
C ARG A 17 2.13 6.82 -9.20
N ALA A 18 2.66 5.61 -9.03
CA ALA A 18 2.47 4.83 -7.84
C ALA A 18 3.76 4.11 -7.44
N VAL A 19 3.98 3.98 -6.13
CA VAL A 19 5.06 3.18 -5.54
C VAL A 19 4.43 2.17 -4.59
N ILE A 20 4.63 0.88 -4.87
CA ILE A 20 4.14 -0.21 -4.03
C ILE A 20 5.32 -0.76 -3.22
N GLN A 21 5.22 -0.74 -1.90
CA GLN A 21 6.32 -1.09 -0.99
C GLN A 21 5.83 -1.92 0.21
N GLY A 22 6.71 -2.68 0.84
CA GLY A 22 6.37 -3.53 2.00
C GLY A 22 7.05 -3.09 3.30
N HIS A 23 7.51 -4.08 4.08
CA HIS A 23 8.36 -3.96 5.28
C HIS A 23 7.73 -3.33 6.53
N ALA A 24 6.87 -2.32 6.44
CA ALA A 24 6.26 -1.72 7.63
C ALA A 24 5.08 -2.54 8.21
N HIS A 25 4.71 -3.64 7.54
CA HIS A 25 3.69 -4.60 7.97
C HIS A 25 2.32 -3.94 8.25
N ARG A 26 1.94 -2.93 7.47
CA ARG A 26 0.65 -2.24 7.59
C ARG A 26 0.17 -1.80 6.22
N LEU A 27 -1.15 -1.75 6.03
CA LEU A 27 -1.72 -1.02 4.90
C LEU A 27 -1.66 0.48 5.20
N ASP A 28 -0.93 1.21 4.36
CA ASP A 28 -0.83 2.66 4.46
C ASP A 28 -0.78 3.26 3.07
N VAL A 29 -1.56 4.30 2.83
CA VAL A 29 -1.62 4.97 1.52
C VAL A 29 -1.44 6.46 1.71
N HIS A 30 -0.49 7.02 0.97
CA HIS A 30 -0.21 8.44 1.00
C HIS A 30 0.06 8.95 -0.41
N THR A 31 -0.58 10.06 -0.79
CA THR A 31 -0.28 10.75 -2.05
C THR A 31 0.50 12.02 -1.73
N ALA A 32 1.61 12.22 -2.43
CA ALA A 32 2.47 13.37 -2.26
C ALA A 32 2.99 13.89 -3.60
N PRO A 33 3.31 15.19 -3.69
CA PRO A 33 4.01 15.74 -4.84
C PRO A 33 5.42 15.15 -4.96
N VAL A 34 5.80 14.76 -6.18
CA VAL A 34 7.16 14.36 -6.53
C VAL A 34 7.50 14.97 -7.88
N GLY A 35 8.41 15.95 -7.89
CA GLY A 35 8.62 16.82 -9.04
C GLY A 35 7.35 17.62 -9.35
N GLU A 36 6.93 17.66 -10.61
CA GLU A 36 5.72 18.36 -11.06
C GLU A 36 4.43 17.50 -10.96
N GLY A 37 4.57 16.21 -10.60
CA GLY A 37 3.46 15.26 -10.55
C GLY A 37 3.02 14.89 -9.14
N GLN A 38 1.87 14.20 -9.04
CA GLN A 38 1.45 13.49 -7.84
C GLN A 38 1.87 12.02 -7.92
N THR A 39 2.40 11.48 -6.83
CA THR A 39 2.71 10.05 -6.70
C THR A 39 2.00 9.46 -5.49
N THR A 40 1.34 8.32 -5.67
CA THR A 40 0.72 7.58 -4.58
C THR A 40 1.65 6.48 -4.08
N PHE A 41 2.02 6.55 -2.80
CA PHE A 41 2.80 5.55 -2.10
C PHE A 41 1.86 4.61 -1.35
N VAL A 42 1.97 3.32 -1.63
CA VAL A 42 1.18 2.25 -1.00
C VAL A 42 2.12 1.32 -0.25
N VAL A 43 1.92 1.22 1.05
CA VAL A 43 2.53 0.18 1.89
C VAL A 43 1.60 -1.01 1.93
N VAL A 44 2.11 -2.17 1.54
CA VAL A 44 1.39 -3.46 1.56
C VAL A 44 1.54 -4.08 2.95
N PRO A 45 0.46 -4.63 3.54
CA PRO A 45 0.56 -5.39 4.77
C PRO A 45 1.42 -6.64 4.61
N SER A 46 1.86 -7.21 5.73
CA SER A 46 2.54 -8.51 5.72
C SER A 46 1.53 -9.63 5.45
N LEU A 47 1.98 -10.68 4.76
CA LEU A 47 1.17 -11.90 4.57
C LEU A 47 1.03 -12.74 5.84
N VAL A 48 1.97 -12.58 6.79
CA VAL A 48 2.08 -13.44 8.00
C VAL A 48 1.64 -12.75 9.28
N GLU A 49 1.24 -11.48 9.21
CA GLU A 49 0.69 -10.71 10.33
C GLU A 49 -0.64 -10.07 9.93
N TYR A 50 -1.48 -9.75 10.91
CA TYR A 50 -2.74 -9.05 10.67
C TYR A 50 -2.50 -7.80 9.78
N PRO A 51 -3.30 -7.58 8.72
CA PRO A 51 -4.60 -8.20 8.41
C PRO A 51 -4.59 -9.53 7.64
N LEU A 52 -3.44 -10.19 7.45
CA LEU A 52 -3.32 -11.43 6.64
C LEU A 52 -3.97 -11.28 5.26
N ALA A 53 -3.46 -10.34 4.47
CA ALA A 53 -4.04 -10.00 3.18
C ALA A 53 -2.95 -9.70 2.15
N TRP A 54 -3.32 -9.82 0.88
CA TRP A 54 -2.49 -9.42 -0.26
C TRP A 54 -3.20 -8.33 -1.07
N LEU A 55 -2.45 -7.58 -1.89
CA LEU A 55 -3.04 -6.58 -2.78
C LEU A 55 -3.12 -7.14 -4.20
N ARG A 56 -4.32 -7.11 -4.77
CA ARG A 56 -4.55 -7.27 -6.21
C ARG A 56 -4.43 -5.92 -6.90
N LEU A 57 -3.63 -5.88 -7.95
CA LEU A 57 -3.47 -4.73 -8.83
C LEU A 57 -4.08 -5.07 -10.18
N ASP A 58 -5.18 -4.42 -10.54
CA ASP A 58 -5.75 -4.49 -11.89
C ASP A 58 -5.45 -3.15 -12.59
N MET A 59 -4.78 -3.17 -13.74
CA MET A 59 -4.33 -1.94 -14.41
C MET A 59 -4.78 -1.86 -15.86
N ASP A 60 -4.98 -0.63 -16.32
CA ASP A 60 -5.14 -0.28 -17.72
C ASP A 60 -4.20 0.90 -18.09
N ALA A 61 -4.42 1.51 -19.25
CA ALA A 61 -3.58 2.58 -19.76
C ALA A 61 -3.73 3.94 -19.03
N THR A 62 -4.70 4.09 -18.12
CA THR A 62 -5.01 5.34 -17.41
C THR A 62 -5.10 5.16 -15.90
N SER A 63 -5.26 3.94 -15.39
CA SER A 63 -5.60 3.69 -14.01
C SER A 63 -5.06 2.36 -13.47
N MET A 64 -4.91 2.31 -12.16
CA MET A 64 -4.65 1.08 -11.41
C MET A 64 -5.65 0.98 -10.27
N ARG A 65 -6.45 -0.10 -10.26
CA ARG A 65 -7.30 -0.46 -9.14
C ARG A 65 -6.52 -1.36 -8.19
N LEU A 66 -6.45 -0.94 -6.94
CA LEU A 66 -5.94 -1.71 -5.81
C LEU A 66 -7.10 -2.32 -5.04
N ARG A 67 -7.00 -3.62 -4.75
CA ARG A 67 -7.93 -4.32 -3.86
C ARG A 67 -7.20 -5.13 -2.83
N LEU A 68 -7.54 -4.93 -1.57
CA LEU A 68 -7.08 -5.76 -0.47
C LEU A 68 -7.88 -7.07 -0.45
N CYS A 69 -7.17 -8.18 -0.64
CA CYS A 69 -7.74 -9.51 -0.69
C CYS A 69 -7.32 -10.27 0.58
N PRO A 70 -8.25 -10.56 1.50
CA PRO A 70 -7.94 -11.31 2.71
C PRO A 70 -7.55 -12.76 2.37
N LEU A 71 -6.61 -13.31 3.12
CA LEU A 71 -6.28 -14.73 3.08
C LEU A 71 -7.37 -15.53 3.83
N PRO A 72 -7.78 -16.71 3.33
CA PRO A 72 -8.82 -17.53 3.97
C PRO A 72 -8.25 -18.32 5.16
N LEU A 73 -7.68 -17.62 6.14
CA LEU A 73 -6.99 -18.19 7.30
C LEU A 73 -7.60 -17.66 8.62
N PRO A 74 -8.89 -17.94 8.91
CA PRO A 74 -9.61 -17.32 10.03
C PRO A 74 -8.96 -17.58 11.39
N ALA A 75 -8.50 -18.81 11.64
CA ALA A 75 -7.82 -19.16 12.90
C ALA A 75 -6.54 -18.34 13.13
N LEU A 76 -5.78 -18.02 12.08
CA LEU A 76 -4.61 -17.16 12.17
C LEU A 76 -5.00 -15.68 12.28
N LEU A 77 -6.11 -15.27 11.65
CA LEU A 77 -6.60 -13.90 11.70
C LEU A 77 -6.95 -13.50 13.13
N ASP A 78 -7.66 -14.36 13.86
CA ASP A 78 -8.06 -14.09 15.24
C ASP A 78 -6.84 -13.94 16.15
N VAL A 79 -5.87 -14.85 16.03
CA VAL A 79 -4.62 -14.81 16.80
C VAL A 79 -3.78 -13.57 16.48
N THR A 80 -3.60 -13.27 15.18
CA THR A 80 -2.75 -12.16 14.76
C THR A 80 -3.40 -10.80 15.00
N CYS A 81 -4.73 -10.69 14.93
CA CYS A 81 -5.48 -9.47 15.23
C CYS A 81 -5.36 -9.08 16.71
N ALA A 82 -5.48 -10.07 17.59
CA ALA A 82 -5.42 -9.89 19.04
C ALA A 82 -4.00 -9.82 19.62
N SER A 83 -2.97 -10.09 18.81
CA SER A 83 -1.58 -10.09 19.27
C SER A 83 -1.14 -8.72 19.82
N GLY A 84 -0.35 -8.73 20.89
CA GLY A 84 0.08 -7.51 21.60
C GLY A 84 -1.10 -6.80 22.27
N ALA A 85 -1.25 -5.50 22.03
CA ALA A 85 -2.38 -4.69 22.49
C ALA A 85 -3.50 -4.56 21.44
N GLY A 86 -3.50 -5.44 20.42
CA GLY A 86 -4.36 -5.36 19.25
C GLY A 86 -3.66 -4.72 18.05
N GLN A 87 -3.94 -5.27 16.86
CA GLN A 87 -3.22 -4.96 15.62
C GLN A 87 -4.12 -4.29 14.57
N GLY A 88 -5.35 -3.91 14.95
CA GLY A 88 -6.36 -3.31 14.05
C GLY A 88 -5.85 -2.13 13.23
N TRP A 89 -4.93 -1.33 13.79
CA TRP A 89 -4.32 -0.18 13.11
C TRP A 89 -3.52 -0.56 11.86
N ARG A 90 -3.07 -1.82 11.73
CA ARG A 90 -2.34 -2.32 10.54
C ARG A 90 -3.24 -2.52 9.33
N ALA A 91 -4.55 -2.64 9.50
CA ALA A 91 -5.50 -2.76 8.39
C ALA A 91 -5.67 -1.44 7.62
N GLY A 92 -5.12 -0.33 8.12
CA GLY A 92 -5.24 0.98 7.49
C GLY A 92 -6.67 1.52 7.53
N ARG A 93 -6.98 2.45 6.62
CA ARG A 93 -8.32 3.06 6.50
C ARG A 93 -9.22 2.21 5.60
N PRO A 94 -10.54 2.12 5.86
CA PRO A 94 -11.47 1.38 5.01
C PRO A 94 -11.43 1.80 3.53
N ALA A 95 -11.25 3.10 3.27
CA ALA A 95 -11.16 3.65 1.91
C ALA A 95 -9.95 3.14 1.09
N TRP A 96 -8.99 2.47 1.73
CA TRP A 96 -7.81 1.90 1.06
C TRP A 96 -7.98 0.42 0.68
N GLN A 97 -9.09 -0.22 1.09
CA GLN A 97 -9.34 -1.63 0.78
C GLN A 97 -9.72 -1.84 -0.68
N ASP A 98 -10.35 -0.87 -1.32
CA ASP A 98 -10.66 -0.87 -2.75
C ASP A 98 -10.59 0.56 -3.26
N MET A 99 -9.55 0.88 -4.02
CA MET A 99 -9.32 2.24 -4.51
C MET A 99 -8.68 2.24 -5.89
N THR A 100 -8.84 3.35 -6.60
CA THR A 100 -8.23 3.57 -7.92
C THR A 100 -7.21 4.69 -7.85
N ILE A 101 -6.04 4.46 -8.43
CA ILE A 101 -4.99 5.45 -8.64
C ILE A 101 -4.98 5.83 -10.12
N ALA A 102 -4.96 7.13 -10.41
CA ALA A 102 -4.74 7.64 -11.76
C ALA A 102 -3.27 7.48 -12.17
N LEU A 103 -3.02 6.95 -13.36
CA LEU A 103 -1.68 6.72 -13.91
C LEU A 103 -1.27 7.74 -14.99
N ARG A 104 -2.10 8.75 -15.26
CA ARG A 104 -1.80 9.85 -16.18
C ARG A 104 -1.57 11.13 -15.40
#